data_AF-A0A1N6IAT0-F1
#
_entry.id   AF-A0A1N6IAT0-F1
#
_cell.length_a   1.000
_cell.length_b   1.000
_cell.length_c   1.000
_cell.angle_alpha   90.00
_cell.angle_beta   90.00
_cell.angle_gamma   90.00
#
_symmetry.space_group_name_H-M   'P 1'
#
loop_
_entity.id
_entity.type
_entity.pdbx_description
1 polymer ?
#
loop_
_entity_poly.entity_id
_entity_poly.type
_entity_poly.pdbx_seq_one_letter_code
_entity_poly.pdbx_strand_id
1 'polypeptide(L)'
;MSWHDDFDDDEFAERRQSRAPGSKWRPVRRVAAIVGVVVGAVALVVGAVFAVNVIGIATNPGGFAAPDAYGPGVAMPQMTTPPTADPGEQLATGDTDPAEEPTGLSGSKLAPMPSVDPEWLASVSDATGIPKRALSAYALAHVMIAEEDAECGLDWATIAAIGAVESDHGRHGDSKLDSNGNAQPPIIGPALDGGADVAKIDDTDDGEFDGDTKWDRAVGPMQFIPSTWQKWGSDGDGDGVADPNQIDDAALSTARYLCESGEMTNSEGWRAAVFSYNHDNDYVDKIATVALEFADSID
;
A
#
# COMPACT_ATOMS: atom_id res chain seq x y z
N MET A 1 65.54 52.55 -40.33
CA MET A 1 65.16 51.13 -40.20
C MET A 1 64.34 50.78 -41.45
N SER A 2 64.98 50.51 -42.59
CA SER A 2 65.49 49.20 -43.09
C SER A 2 64.37 48.16 -43.26
N TRP A 3 64.15 47.50 -44.39
CA TRP A 3 64.56 47.55 -45.80
C TRP A 3 63.54 46.65 -46.54
N HIS A 4 63.40 46.85 -47.85
CA HIS A 4 62.70 45.98 -48.79
C HIS A 4 63.44 44.63 -48.99
N ASP A 5 62.93 43.82 -49.94
CA ASP A 5 63.63 42.78 -50.71
C ASP A 5 63.57 41.37 -50.06
N ASP A 6 63.31 40.23 -50.73
CA ASP A 6 63.22 39.86 -52.14
C ASP A 6 62.39 38.57 -52.31
N PHE A 7 61.98 38.32 -53.56
CA PHE A 7 61.53 37.02 -54.10
C PHE A 7 62.70 36.00 -54.14
N ASP A 8 62.41 34.71 -54.03
CA ASP A 8 62.95 33.70 -54.96
C ASP A 8 62.19 32.37 -54.88
N ASP A 9 62.01 31.79 -56.06
CA ASP A 9 61.28 30.59 -56.46
C ASP A 9 62.03 29.27 -56.15
N ASP A 10 61.30 28.14 -56.29
CA ASP A 10 61.74 26.78 -56.66
C ASP A 10 62.64 25.98 -55.65
N GLU A 11 62.56 24.66 -55.43
CA GLU A 11 62.11 23.51 -56.23
C GLU A 11 62.07 22.21 -55.36
N PHE A 12 61.14 21.30 -55.69
CA PHE A 12 61.06 19.84 -55.44
C PHE A 12 61.30 19.19 -54.06
N ALA A 13 60.25 18.58 -53.50
CA ALA A 13 60.05 17.12 -53.61
C ALA A 13 58.70 16.65 -53.03
N GLU A 14 58.09 15.72 -53.74
CA GLU A 14 56.80 15.08 -53.54
C GLU A 14 56.56 14.51 -52.13
N ARG A 15 55.31 14.61 -51.65
CA ARG A 15 54.61 13.51 -50.95
C ARG A 15 53.09 13.75 -50.95
N ARG A 16 52.39 13.07 -51.85
CA ARG A 16 50.95 12.77 -51.70
C ARG A 16 50.75 11.97 -50.42
N GLN A 17 49.96 12.47 -49.47
CA GLN A 17 49.21 11.61 -48.56
C GLN A 17 47.75 12.08 -48.43
N SER A 18 46.92 11.33 -49.15
CA SER A 18 45.55 10.92 -48.86
C SER A 18 44.84 11.52 -47.64
N ARG A 19 43.72 12.17 -47.94
CA ARG A 19 42.57 12.41 -47.06
C ARG A 19 42.15 11.08 -46.40
N ALA A 20 42.30 10.97 -45.07
CA ALA A 20 41.86 9.79 -44.32
C ALA A 20 40.31 9.69 -44.29
N PRO A 21 39.74 8.48 -44.44
CA PRO A 21 38.28 8.28 -44.41
C PRO A 21 37.73 8.40 -42.99
N GLY A 22 36.56 9.03 -42.86
CA GLY A 22 35.82 9.16 -41.61
C GLY A 22 35.56 7.81 -40.95
N SER A 23 36.10 7.63 -39.75
CA SER A 23 35.90 6.45 -38.91
C SER A 23 34.42 6.28 -38.55
N LYS A 24 33.77 5.29 -39.18
CA LYS A 24 32.40 4.85 -38.91
C LYS A 24 32.23 4.15 -37.54
N TRP A 25 33.26 4.15 -36.69
CA TRP A 25 33.33 3.39 -35.44
C TRP A 25 33.09 4.22 -34.16
N ARG A 26 32.88 5.54 -34.28
CA ARG A 26 32.50 6.39 -33.13
C ARG A 26 31.10 6.12 -32.55
N PRO A 27 30.04 5.80 -33.33
CA PRO A 27 28.72 5.52 -32.74
C PRO A 27 28.66 4.15 -32.05
N VAL A 28 29.32 3.13 -32.59
CA VAL A 28 29.36 1.77 -32.00
C VAL A 28 30.04 1.75 -30.63
N ARG A 29 31.12 2.54 -30.45
CA ARG A 29 31.81 2.68 -29.17
C ARG A 29 30.98 3.43 -28.11
N ARG A 30 30.08 4.32 -28.52
CA ARG A 30 29.17 5.03 -27.61
C ARG A 30 28.02 4.15 -27.14
N VAL A 31 27.45 3.34 -28.03
CA VAL A 31 26.38 2.39 -27.67
C VAL A 31 26.93 1.29 -26.74
N ALA A 32 28.10 0.72 -27.03
CA ALA A 32 28.73 -0.26 -26.14
C ALA A 32 29.08 0.29 -24.74
N ALA A 33 29.46 1.57 -24.65
CA ALA A 33 29.71 2.24 -23.37
C ALA A 33 28.41 2.47 -22.58
N ILE A 34 27.31 2.84 -23.23
CA ILE A 34 26.00 3.03 -22.58
C ILE A 34 25.43 1.69 -22.10
N VAL A 35 25.50 0.64 -22.92
CA VAL A 35 25.07 -0.71 -22.51
C VAL A 35 25.93 -1.25 -21.36
N GLY A 36 27.24 -0.99 -21.38
CA GLY A 36 28.13 -1.36 -20.26
C GLY A 36 27.80 -0.65 -18.95
N VAL A 37 27.42 0.64 -18.99
CA VAL A 37 27.01 1.41 -17.81
C VAL A 37 25.65 0.94 -17.28
N VAL A 38 24.68 0.64 -18.15
CA VAL A 38 23.36 0.14 -17.72
C VAL A 38 23.46 -1.28 -17.12
N VAL A 39 24.21 -2.18 -17.74
CA VAL A 39 24.44 -3.53 -17.19
C VAL A 39 25.22 -3.47 -15.87
N GLY A 40 26.19 -2.56 -15.75
CA GLY A 40 26.93 -2.32 -14.51
C GLY A 40 26.06 -1.73 -13.38
N ALA A 41 25.13 -0.83 -13.71
CA ALA A 41 24.20 -0.24 -12.74
C ALA A 41 23.15 -1.26 -12.26
N VAL A 42 22.60 -2.08 -13.15
CA VAL A 42 21.66 -3.16 -12.78
C VAL A 42 22.36 -4.23 -11.94
N ALA A 43 23.60 -4.61 -12.27
CA ALA A 43 24.38 -5.54 -11.45
C ALA A 43 24.76 -4.96 -10.07
N LEU A 44 24.94 -3.65 -9.94
CA LEU A 44 25.16 -2.98 -8.66
C LEU A 44 23.88 -2.89 -7.81
N VAL A 45 22.70 -2.71 -8.42
CA VAL A 45 21.41 -2.72 -7.71
C VAL A 45 21.07 -4.14 -7.23
N VAL A 46 21.23 -5.16 -8.08
CA VAL A 46 21.03 -6.57 -7.69
C VAL A 46 22.09 -7.02 -6.67
N GLY A 47 23.34 -6.55 -6.80
CA GLY A 47 24.41 -6.82 -5.83
C GLY A 47 24.21 -6.13 -4.48
N ALA A 48 23.63 -4.93 -4.45
CA ALA A 48 23.26 -4.23 -3.22
C ALA A 48 22.09 -4.93 -2.51
N VAL A 49 21.07 -5.40 -3.24
CA VAL A 49 19.97 -6.22 -2.69
C VAL A 49 20.48 -7.53 -2.09
N PHE A 50 21.51 -8.16 -2.68
CA PHE A 50 22.15 -9.35 -2.10
C PHE A 50 23.10 -9.06 -0.93
N ALA A 51 23.78 -7.91 -0.91
CA ALA A 51 24.74 -7.57 0.15
C ALA A 51 24.08 -7.10 1.46
N VAL A 52 22.90 -6.48 1.40
CA VAL A 52 22.12 -6.10 2.59
C VAL A 52 21.61 -7.36 3.34
N ASN A 53 21.36 -8.46 2.62
CA ASN A 53 20.97 -9.75 3.21
C ASN A 53 22.10 -10.45 4.01
N VAL A 54 23.38 -10.11 3.81
CA VAL A 54 24.49 -10.78 4.49
C VAL A 54 24.90 -10.08 5.80
N ILE A 55 24.67 -8.78 5.92
CA ILE A 55 25.08 -8.01 7.12
C ILE A 55 24.04 -8.13 8.25
N GLY A 56 22.75 -8.37 7.94
CA GLY A 56 21.70 -8.58 8.95
C GLY A 56 21.81 -9.89 9.75
N ILE A 57 22.57 -10.88 9.26
CA ILE A 57 22.72 -12.19 9.92
C ILE A 57 23.64 -12.12 11.14
N ALA A 58 24.48 -11.08 11.25
CA ALA A 58 25.56 -11.06 12.25
C ALA A 58 25.15 -10.50 13.63
N THR A 59 24.00 -9.83 13.76
CA THR A 59 23.62 -9.14 15.02
C THR A 59 22.37 -9.69 15.70
N ASN A 60 21.65 -10.66 15.11
CA ASN A 60 20.51 -11.30 15.77
C ASN A 60 20.48 -12.81 15.53
N PRO A 61 21.11 -13.65 16.39
CA PRO A 61 21.15 -15.10 16.21
C PRO A 61 19.82 -15.80 16.54
N GLY A 62 18.76 -15.04 16.80
CA GLY A 62 17.40 -15.50 17.01
C GLY A 62 16.46 -14.94 15.96
N GLY A 63 16.78 -15.10 14.67
CA GLY A 63 15.80 -14.96 13.61
C GLY A 63 14.65 -15.90 13.92
N PHE A 64 13.63 -15.38 14.62
CA PHE A 64 12.36 -16.04 14.73
C PHE A 64 11.94 -16.25 13.29
N ALA A 65 11.70 -17.51 12.92
CA ALA A 65 10.90 -17.76 11.75
C ALA A 65 9.68 -16.84 11.92
N ALA A 66 9.45 -15.94 10.96
CA ALA A 66 8.09 -15.45 10.79
C ALA A 66 7.21 -16.69 10.86
N PRO A 67 6.06 -16.60 11.55
CA PRO A 67 5.16 -17.74 11.63
C PRO A 67 5.10 -18.41 10.27
N ASP A 68 5.09 -19.74 10.25
CA ASP A 68 4.63 -20.44 9.06
C ASP A 68 3.41 -19.65 8.58
N ALA A 69 3.39 -19.21 7.32
CA ALA A 69 2.26 -18.48 6.73
C ALA A 69 1.05 -19.42 6.52
N TYR A 70 0.83 -20.20 7.57
CA TYR A 70 -0.10 -21.22 7.88
C TYR A 70 -0.08 -21.33 9.43
N GLY A 71 -0.74 -20.39 10.09
CA GLY A 71 -1.38 -20.72 11.37
C GLY A 71 -2.54 -21.69 11.10
N PRO A 72 -3.03 -22.44 12.11
CA PRO A 72 -4.36 -23.04 12.02
C PRO A 72 -5.36 -21.95 11.59
N GLY A 73 -6.35 -22.29 10.76
CA GLY A 73 -7.18 -21.30 10.09
C GLY A 73 -7.77 -20.28 11.06
N VAL A 74 -7.30 -19.03 10.97
CA VAL A 74 -7.88 -17.89 11.70
C VAL A 74 -9.40 -17.96 11.51
N ALA A 75 -10.17 -17.92 12.60
CA ALA A 75 -11.61 -18.03 12.51
C ALA A 75 -12.15 -16.94 11.57
N MET A 76 -12.64 -17.38 10.41
CA MET A 76 -13.05 -16.49 9.33
C MET A 76 -14.26 -15.67 9.78
N PRO A 77 -14.31 -14.36 9.44
CA PRO A 77 -15.47 -13.55 9.75
C PRO A 77 -16.71 -14.18 9.11
N GLN A 78 -17.72 -14.44 9.94
CA GLN A 78 -18.99 -14.91 9.42
C GLN A 78 -19.73 -13.70 8.86
N MET A 79 -20.18 -13.79 7.61
CA MET A 79 -20.89 -12.72 6.94
C MET A 79 -22.39 -12.99 6.97
N THR A 80 -23.16 -11.97 7.28
CA THR A 80 -24.62 -11.98 7.20
C THR A 80 -25.05 -11.23 5.96
N THR A 81 -25.88 -11.87 5.14
CA THR A 81 -26.64 -11.16 4.11
C THR A 81 -27.99 -10.78 4.70
N PRO A 82 -28.39 -9.50 4.68
CA PRO A 82 -29.74 -9.15 5.10
C PRO A 82 -30.74 -9.85 4.16
N PRO A 83 -31.91 -10.28 4.68
CA PRO A 83 -32.87 -11.01 3.89
C PRO A 83 -33.28 -10.18 2.68
N THR A 84 -33.12 -10.75 1.48
CA THR A 84 -33.72 -10.22 0.26
C THR A 84 -35.20 -10.08 0.54
N ALA A 85 -35.70 -8.84 0.57
CA ALA A 85 -37.14 -8.60 0.62
C ALA A 85 -37.76 -9.32 -0.59
N ASP A 86 -38.45 -10.43 -0.34
CA ASP A 86 -39.17 -11.17 -1.36
C ASP A 86 -40.20 -10.20 -1.99
N PRO A 87 -40.20 -10.01 -3.33
CA PRO A 87 -41.23 -9.21 -3.98
C PRO A 87 -42.66 -9.79 -3.82
N GLY A 88 -42.81 -10.94 -3.18
CA GLY A 88 -44.03 -11.76 -3.19
C GLY A 88 -45.01 -11.61 -2.02
N GLU A 89 -45.04 -10.53 -1.24
CA GLU A 89 -46.12 -10.35 -0.24
C GLU A 89 -46.81 -8.99 -0.34
N GLN A 90 -47.31 -8.68 -1.53
CA GLN A 90 -48.41 -7.72 -1.67
C GLN A 90 -49.73 -8.46 -1.41
N LEU A 91 -50.29 -8.21 -0.22
CA LEU A 91 -51.70 -8.46 0.08
C LEU A 91 -52.56 -7.87 -1.04
N ALA A 92 -53.19 -8.74 -1.82
CA ALA A 92 -54.09 -8.37 -2.90
C ALA A 92 -55.31 -7.61 -2.35
N THR A 93 -55.39 -6.32 -2.64
CA THR A 93 -56.65 -5.58 -2.62
C THR A 93 -56.75 -4.66 -3.84
N GLY A 94 -57.69 -4.97 -4.73
CA GLY A 94 -58.42 -3.97 -5.52
C GLY A 94 -58.02 -3.78 -6.98
N ASP A 95 -58.93 -4.17 -7.88
CA ASP A 95 -59.01 -3.81 -9.31
C ASP A 95 -58.84 -2.31 -9.61
N THR A 96 -58.15 -1.96 -10.71
CA THR A 96 -58.63 -1.13 -11.85
C THR A 96 -57.57 -0.92 -12.96
N ASP A 97 -58.04 -0.78 -14.21
CA ASP A 97 -57.42 -0.81 -15.56
C ASP A 97 -56.29 0.24 -15.87
N PRO A 98 -55.48 0.09 -16.96
CA PRO A 98 -54.20 0.79 -17.15
C PRO A 98 -54.28 2.05 -18.04
N ALA A 99 -53.43 3.05 -17.76
CA ALA A 99 -53.09 4.11 -18.71
C ALA A 99 -51.67 4.67 -18.48
N GLU A 100 -50.87 4.60 -19.55
CA GLU A 100 -49.76 5.47 -19.98
C GLU A 100 -48.51 5.67 -19.08
N GLU A 101 -47.38 5.13 -19.56
CA GLU A 101 -45.96 5.48 -19.29
C GLU A 101 -45.61 6.93 -19.74
N PRO A 102 -44.42 7.54 -19.43
CA PRO A 102 -43.17 6.95 -18.95
C PRO A 102 -42.44 7.79 -17.86
N THR A 103 -41.20 7.36 -17.55
CA THR A 103 -40.08 8.11 -16.93
C THR A 103 -39.85 7.88 -15.44
N GLY A 104 -38.63 7.46 -15.14
CA GLY A 104 -38.09 7.36 -13.80
C GLY A 104 -37.07 6.24 -13.74
N LEU A 105 -35.82 6.60 -14.05
CA LEU A 105 -34.60 5.85 -13.75
C LEU A 105 -34.82 4.78 -12.68
N SER A 106 -34.79 3.52 -13.10
CA SER A 106 -34.71 2.37 -12.22
C SER A 106 -33.49 2.56 -11.35
N GLY A 107 -33.69 3.07 -10.12
CA GLY A 107 -32.68 3.04 -9.09
C GLY A 107 -32.25 1.60 -8.95
N SER A 108 -31.01 1.30 -9.34
CA SER A 108 -30.32 0.14 -8.82
C SER A 108 -30.38 0.31 -7.31
N LYS A 109 -31.30 -0.40 -6.68
CA LYS A 109 -31.28 -0.65 -5.25
C LYS A 109 -29.93 -1.32 -5.03
N LEU A 110 -28.93 -0.55 -4.56
CA LEU A 110 -27.65 -1.08 -4.13
C LEU A 110 -27.98 -2.30 -3.28
N ALA A 111 -27.49 -3.47 -3.73
CA ALA A 111 -27.60 -4.67 -2.92
C ALA A 111 -27.03 -4.29 -1.54
N PRO A 112 -27.70 -4.65 -0.44
CA PRO A 112 -27.18 -4.33 0.87
C PRO A 112 -25.76 -4.88 0.97
N MET A 113 -24.81 -4.03 1.35
CA MET A 113 -23.43 -4.44 1.57
C MET A 113 -23.42 -5.59 2.59
N PRO A 114 -22.60 -6.62 2.38
CA PRO A 114 -22.50 -7.70 3.34
C PRO A 114 -22.03 -7.16 4.69
N SER A 115 -22.65 -7.62 5.78
CA SER A 115 -22.32 -7.19 7.14
C SER A 115 -21.70 -8.32 7.94
N VAL A 116 -20.72 -8.01 8.79
CA VAL A 116 -20.09 -9.00 9.67
C VAL A 116 -21.11 -9.44 10.74
N ASP A 117 -21.13 -10.74 11.04
CA ASP A 117 -22.01 -11.33 12.04
C ASP A 117 -21.77 -10.72 13.44
N PRO A 118 -22.83 -10.22 14.11
CA PRO A 118 -22.69 -9.57 15.41
C PRO A 118 -22.19 -10.48 16.55
N GLU A 119 -22.47 -11.79 16.50
CA GLU A 119 -21.99 -12.74 17.51
C GLU A 119 -20.49 -13.00 17.34
N TRP A 120 -20.04 -13.18 16.09
CA TRP A 120 -18.62 -13.26 15.77
C TRP A 120 -17.88 -11.99 16.21
N LEU A 121 -18.40 -10.80 15.87
CA LEU A 121 -17.81 -9.53 16.31
C LEU A 121 -17.73 -9.41 17.83
N ALA A 122 -18.76 -9.87 18.55
CA ALA A 122 -18.74 -9.84 20.00
C ALA A 122 -17.66 -10.77 20.57
N SER A 123 -17.64 -12.02 20.12
CA SER A 123 -16.70 -13.04 20.60
C SER A 123 -15.24 -12.64 20.33
N VAL A 124 -14.93 -12.22 19.10
CA VAL A 124 -13.57 -11.87 18.72
C VAL A 124 -13.13 -10.56 19.37
N SER A 125 -14.01 -9.57 19.49
CA SER A 125 -13.70 -8.33 20.21
C SER A 125 -13.41 -8.59 21.69
N ASP A 126 -14.18 -9.46 22.35
CA ASP A 126 -13.97 -9.81 23.76
C ASP A 126 -12.66 -10.59 23.96
N ALA A 127 -12.27 -11.46 23.02
CA ALA A 127 -11.05 -12.26 23.08
C ALA A 127 -9.77 -11.44 22.79
N THR A 128 -9.82 -10.56 21.80
CA THR A 128 -8.66 -9.79 21.30
C THR A 128 -8.50 -8.43 21.97
N GLY A 129 -9.57 -7.88 22.53
CA GLY A 129 -9.63 -6.50 23.01
C GLY A 129 -9.77 -5.45 21.89
N ILE A 130 -9.88 -5.86 20.62
CA ILE A 130 -10.09 -4.94 19.49
C ILE A 130 -11.49 -4.33 19.60
N PRO A 131 -11.67 -2.99 19.50
CA PRO A 131 -12.99 -2.39 19.45
C PRO A 131 -13.82 -2.93 18.27
N LYS A 132 -15.07 -3.34 18.50
CA LYS A 132 -15.97 -3.91 17.48
C LYS A 132 -16.03 -3.08 16.18
N ARG A 133 -15.98 -1.75 16.29
CA ARG A 133 -16.01 -0.86 15.13
C ARG A 133 -14.80 -1.04 14.21
N ALA A 134 -13.59 -1.11 14.79
CA ALA A 134 -12.37 -1.36 14.04
C ALA A 134 -12.31 -2.81 13.53
N LEU A 135 -12.72 -3.77 14.36
CA LEU A 135 -12.76 -5.18 13.98
C LEU A 135 -13.67 -5.42 12.76
N SER A 136 -14.83 -4.75 12.72
CA SER A 136 -15.72 -4.81 11.56
C SER A 136 -15.03 -4.33 10.28
N ALA A 137 -14.25 -3.25 10.35
CA ALA A 137 -13.50 -2.72 9.21
C ALA A 137 -12.47 -3.72 8.69
N TYR A 138 -11.68 -4.33 9.57
CA TYR A 138 -10.67 -5.32 9.20
C TYR A 138 -11.29 -6.59 8.60
N ALA A 139 -12.40 -7.05 9.18
CA ALA A 139 -13.14 -8.20 8.67
C ALA A 139 -13.75 -7.93 7.29
N LEU A 140 -14.34 -6.74 7.08
CA LEU A 140 -14.87 -6.34 5.77
C LEU A 140 -13.76 -6.21 4.73
N ALA A 141 -12.65 -5.55 5.07
CA ALA A 141 -11.49 -5.41 4.17
C ALA A 141 -10.93 -6.78 3.75
N HIS A 142 -10.86 -7.74 4.68
CA HIS A 142 -10.47 -9.11 4.39
C HIS A 142 -11.43 -9.82 3.41
N VAL A 143 -12.75 -9.66 3.59
CA VAL A 143 -13.73 -10.26 2.68
C VAL A 143 -13.67 -9.62 1.30
N MET A 144 -13.59 -8.28 1.24
CA MET A 144 -13.51 -7.55 -0.02
C MET A 144 -12.24 -7.90 -0.81
N ILE A 145 -11.07 -7.95 -0.16
CA ILE A 145 -9.84 -8.29 -0.86
C ILE A 145 -9.83 -9.76 -1.30
N ALA A 146 -10.48 -10.67 -0.57
CA ALA A 146 -10.61 -12.06 -1.01
C ALA A 146 -11.54 -12.22 -2.24
N GLU A 147 -12.52 -11.31 -2.41
CA GLU A 147 -13.34 -11.25 -3.63
C GLU A 147 -12.59 -10.59 -4.81
N GLU A 148 -11.76 -9.60 -4.54
CA GLU A 148 -10.97 -8.87 -5.54
C GLU A 148 -9.74 -9.66 -6.03
N ASP A 149 -9.01 -10.27 -5.10
CA ASP A 149 -7.77 -11.01 -5.30
C ASP A 149 -7.66 -12.20 -4.33
N ALA A 150 -8.29 -13.31 -4.70
CA ALA A 150 -8.29 -14.54 -3.91
C ALA A 150 -6.89 -15.19 -3.79
N GLU A 151 -5.94 -14.87 -4.67
CA GLU A 151 -4.59 -15.44 -4.64
C GLU A 151 -3.68 -14.74 -3.64
N CYS A 152 -4.00 -13.48 -3.28
CA CYS A 152 -3.25 -12.72 -2.28
C CYS A 152 -3.11 -13.47 -0.96
N GLY A 153 -4.22 -14.03 -0.43
CA GLY A 153 -4.23 -14.80 0.82
C GLY A 153 -4.15 -13.98 2.11
N LEU A 154 -4.42 -12.67 2.07
CA LEU A 154 -4.38 -11.79 3.23
C LEU A 154 -5.50 -12.14 4.24
N ASP A 155 -5.15 -12.28 5.52
CA ASP A 155 -6.08 -12.48 6.62
C ASP A 155 -6.41 -11.18 7.40
N TRP A 156 -7.55 -11.15 8.09
CA TRP A 156 -7.98 -9.98 8.86
C TRP A 156 -7.06 -9.68 10.06
N ALA A 157 -6.40 -10.69 10.64
CA ALA A 157 -5.56 -10.52 11.82
C ALA A 157 -4.28 -9.75 11.48
N THR A 158 -3.73 -9.93 10.28
CA THR A 158 -2.64 -9.10 9.73
C THR A 158 -3.06 -7.63 9.63
N ILE A 159 -4.24 -7.34 9.06
CA ILE A 159 -4.76 -5.96 8.94
C ILE A 159 -4.97 -5.36 10.35
N ALA A 160 -5.56 -6.13 11.26
CA ALA A 160 -5.78 -5.71 12.64
C ALA A 160 -4.47 -5.45 13.38
N ALA A 161 -3.43 -6.26 13.18
CA ALA A 161 -2.12 -6.08 13.81
C ALA A 161 -1.47 -4.76 13.39
N ILE A 162 -1.58 -4.37 12.12
CA ILE A 162 -1.15 -3.05 11.66
C ILE A 162 -1.94 -1.96 12.38
N GLY A 163 -3.27 -2.04 12.40
CA GLY A 163 -4.09 -1.05 13.11
C GLY A 163 -3.81 -0.96 14.61
N ALA A 164 -3.43 -2.07 15.26
CA ALA A 164 -3.00 -2.09 16.66
C ALA A 164 -1.70 -1.30 16.85
N VAL A 165 -0.70 -1.58 16.01
CA VAL A 165 0.64 -0.99 16.11
C VAL A 165 0.62 0.49 15.73
N GLU A 166 -0.13 0.86 14.70
CA GLU A 166 -0.17 2.23 14.18
C GLU A 166 -0.95 3.18 15.08
N SER A 167 -2.08 2.75 15.65
CA SER A 167 -2.96 3.69 16.35
C SER A 167 -3.77 3.11 17.51
N ASP A 168 -3.46 1.90 17.99
CA ASP A 168 -4.30 1.19 18.95
C ASP A 168 -5.77 1.08 18.47
N HIS A 169 -5.95 0.76 17.18
CA HIS A 169 -7.25 0.65 16.52
C HIS A 169 -8.06 1.96 16.52
N GLY A 170 -7.38 3.08 16.26
CA GLY A 170 -7.97 4.42 16.23
C GLY A 170 -8.09 5.10 17.59
N ARG A 171 -7.45 4.55 18.64
CA ARG A 171 -7.48 5.05 20.03
C ARG A 171 -6.24 5.83 20.44
N HIS A 172 -5.37 6.18 19.49
CA HIS A 172 -4.15 6.92 19.77
C HIS A 172 -4.45 8.32 20.33
N GLY A 173 -3.78 8.68 21.43
CA GLY A 173 -3.97 9.96 22.10
C GLY A 173 -5.41 10.12 22.64
N ASP A 174 -6.08 11.19 22.24
CA ASP A 174 -7.48 11.45 22.59
C ASP A 174 -8.48 10.95 21.52
N SER A 175 -7.98 10.33 20.44
CA SER A 175 -8.81 9.84 19.34
C SER A 175 -9.64 8.63 19.75
N LYS A 176 -10.80 8.52 19.13
CA LYS A 176 -11.64 7.33 19.11
C LYS A 176 -12.42 7.29 17.80
N LEU A 177 -12.76 6.09 17.37
CA LEU A 177 -13.68 5.90 16.24
C LEU A 177 -15.11 6.23 16.68
N ASP A 178 -15.81 7.02 15.86
CA ASP A 178 -17.26 7.19 16.00
C ASP A 178 -18.02 5.96 15.46
N SER A 179 -19.36 6.01 15.48
CA SER A 179 -20.18 4.90 14.97
C SER A 179 -20.01 4.65 13.47
N ASN A 180 -19.63 5.68 12.72
CA ASN A 180 -19.39 5.62 11.28
C ASN A 180 -17.94 5.24 10.97
N GLY A 181 -17.06 5.13 11.96
CA GLY A 181 -15.67 4.73 11.76
C GLY A 181 -14.68 5.86 11.58
N ASN A 182 -15.12 7.11 11.72
CA ASN A 182 -14.22 8.25 11.62
C ASN A 182 -13.43 8.40 12.93
N ALA A 183 -12.12 8.55 12.82
CA ALA A 183 -11.25 8.90 13.94
C ALA A 183 -11.48 10.36 14.38
N GLN A 184 -11.88 10.56 15.64
CA GLN A 184 -12.17 11.88 16.19
C GLN A 184 -11.49 12.11 17.55
N PRO A 185 -10.63 13.15 17.69
CA PRO A 185 -10.07 13.97 16.60
C PRO A 185 -9.24 13.14 15.60
N PRO A 186 -8.96 13.67 14.39
CA PRO A 186 -8.05 13.04 13.43
C PRO A 186 -6.72 12.63 14.06
N ILE A 187 -6.18 11.49 13.63
CA ILE A 187 -4.89 10.98 14.10
C ILE A 187 -3.82 11.43 13.13
N ILE A 188 -3.03 12.42 13.54
CA ILE A 188 -1.94 12.98 12.74
C ILE A 188 -0.60 12.64 13.40
N GLY A 189 0.25 11.95 12.66
CA GLY A 189 1.59 11.55 13.08
C GLY A 189 2.58 12.72 13.19
N PRO A 190 3.81 12.44 13.64
CA PRO A 190 4.89 13.43 13.63
C PRO A 190 5.24 13.87 12.19
N ALA A 191 5.77 15.08 12.05
CA ALA A 191 6.34 15.55 10.78
C ALA A 191 7.48 14.62 10.35
N LEU A 192 7.44 14.18 9.10
CA LEU A 192 8.49 13.37 8.49
C LEU A 192 9.62 14.28 7.98
N ASP A 193 10.31 14.95 8.91
CA ASP A 193 11.33 15.97 8.62
C ASP A 193 12.78 15.44 8.54
N GLY A 194 12.96 14.13 8.71
CA GLY A 194 14.27 13.47 8.73
C GLY A 194 15.02 13.55 10.07
N GLY A 195 14.31 13.78 11.18
CA GLY A 195 14.82 13.59 12.54
C GLY A 195 15.32 12.16 12.84
N ALA A 196 15.76 11.91 14.08
CA ALA A 196 16.52 10.70 14.43
C ALA A 196 15.83 9.37 14.08
N ASP A 197 14.49 9.31 14.19
CA ASP A 197 13.69 8.08 14.04
C ASP A 197 12.51 8.28 13.07
N VAL A 198 12.55 9.31 12.22
CA VAL A 198 11.47 9.58 11.25
C VAL A 198 12.05 9.73 9.85
N ALA A 199 11.31 9.21 8.87
CA ALA A 199 11.64 9.42 7.46
C ALA A 199 11.67 10.92 7.12
N LYS A 200 12.32 11.27 6.01
CA LYS A 200 12.27 12.61 5.44
C LYS A 200 11.40 12.61 4.19
N ILE A 201 10.20 13.18 4.28
CA ILE A 201 9.21 13.23 3.20
C ILE A 201 8.66 14.65 3.09
N ASP A 202 9.04 15.35 2.03
CA ASP A 202 8.48 16.67 1.70
C ASP A 202 6.97 16.54 1.42
N ASP A 203 6.20 17.60 1.68
CA ASP A 203 4.75 17.68 1.40
C ASP A 203 4.39 17.25 -0.04
N THR A 204 3.36 16.43 -0.16
CA THR A 204 2.90 15.87 -1.43
C THR A 204 1.44 16.18 -1.79
N ASP A 205 0.71 16.89 -0.93
CA ASP A 205 -0.71 17.15 -1.09
C ASP A 205 -1.12 18.61 -0.75
N ASP A 206 -0.15 19.52 -0.61
CA ASP A 206 -0.38 20.91 -0.20
C ASP A 206 -1.09 21.02 1.18
N GLY A 207 -0.89 20.01 2.05
CA GLY A 207 -1.48 19.90 3.39
C GLY A 207 -2.94 19.46 3.42
N GLU A 208 -3.43 18.81 2.36
CA GLU A 208 -4.82 18.36 2.23
C GLU A 208 -5.23 17.38 3.35
N PHE A 209 -4.43 16.36 3.62
CA PHE A 209 -4.79 15.30 4.58
C PHE A 209 -4.28 15.55 6.01
N ASP A 210 -3.17 16.28 6.18
CA ASP A 210 -2.52 16.46 7.48
C ASP A 210 -2.35 17.92 7.95
N GLY A 211 -2.67 18.89 7.09
CA GLY A 211 -2.56 20.32 7.36
C GLY A 211 -1.13 20.89 7.39
N ASP A 212 -0.10 20.13 7.03
CA ASP A 212 1.30 20.56 7.02
C ASP A 212 1.82 20.77 5.59
N THR A 213 1.88 22.03 5.17
CA THR A 213 2.31 22.41 3.80
C THR A 213 3.83 22.37 3.60
N LYS A 214 4.56 21.53 4.36
CA LYS A 214 6.01 21.43 4.29
C LYS A 214 6.50 20.00 4.38
N TRP A 215 5.99 19.23 5.32
CA TRP A 215 6.36 17.83 5.51
C TRP A 215 5.11 16.99 5.62
N ASP A 216 5.06 15.90 4.85
CA ASP A 216 4.01 14.90 5.01
C ASP A 216 4.06 14.30 6.43
N ARG A 217 2.89 13.91 6.91
CA ARG A 217 2.66 13.18 8.17
C ARG A 217 1.82 11.96 7.88
N ALA A 218 1.98 10.93 8.70
CA ALA A 218 1.09 9.78 8.65
C ALA A 218 -0.31 10.17 9.17
N VAL A 219 -1.37 9.77 8.44
CA VAL A 219 -2.76 10.18 8.68
C VAL A 219 -3.64 8.99 9.00
N GLY A 220 -4.53 9.19 9.97
CA GLY A 220 -5.62 8.29 10.29
C GLY A 220 -5.21 7.04 11.08
N PRO A 221 -6.16 6.13 11.32
CA PRO A 221 -5.94 4.96 12.17
C PRO A 221 -4.97 3.92 11.60
N MET A 222 -4.70 3.95 10.29
CA MET A 222 -3.69 3.09 9.65
C MET A 222 -2.41 3.85 9.26
N GLN A 223 -2.29 5.12 9.68
CA GLN A 223 -1.08 5.94 9.52
C GLN A 223 -0.54 6.00 8.08
N PHE A 224 -1.43 6.22 7.11
CA PHE A 224 -1.03 6.38 5.71
C PHE A 224 -0.32 7.71 5.47
N ILE A 225 0.77 7.68 4.71
CA ILE A 225 1.41 8.89 4.17
C ILE A 225 0.56 9.40 2.99
N PRO A 226 0.34 10.73 2.85
CA PRO A 226 -0.45 11.33 1.76
C PRO A 226 -0.14 10.78 0.37
N SER A 227 1.13 10.70 -0.02
CA SER A 227 1.53 10.15 -1.32
C SER A 227 1.21 8.65 -1.51
N THR A 228 1.13 7.88 -0.43
CA THR A 228 0.64 6.50 -0.47
C THR A 228 -0.88 6.48 -0.59
N TRP A 229 -1.59 7.33 0.16
CA TRP A 229 -3.04 7.47 0.09
C TRP A 229 -3.52 7.85 -1.31
N GLN A 230 -2.83 8.77 -2.00
CA GLN A 230 -3.16 9.14 -3.38
C GLN A 230 -3.14 7.96 -4.37
N LYS A 231 -2.42 6.87 -4.05
CA LYS A 231 -2.33 5.68 -4.91
C LYS A 231 -3.24 4.54 -4.45
N TRP A 232 -3.40 4.39 -3.15
CA TRP A 232 -4.02 3.21 -2.53
C TRP A 232 -5.32 3.52 -1.78
N GLY A 233 -5.65 4.80 -1.59
CA GLY A 233 -6.90 5.28 -1.01
C GLY A 233 -8.09 4.58 -1.66
N SER A 234 -8.94 3.99 -0.83
CA SER A 234 -10.04 3.14 -1.23
C SER A 234 -11.28 3.51 -0.43
N ASP A 235 -12.41 3.61 -1.10
CA ASP A 235 -13.73 3.82 -0.49
C ASP A 235 -14.24 2.46 0.03
N GLY A 236 -14.04 2.21 1.32
CA GLY A 236 -14.30 0.95 2.00
C GLY A 236 -15.70 0.85 2.59
N ASP A 237 -16.34 1.99 2.91
CA ASP A 237 -17.74 2.02 3.36
C ASP A 237 -18.76 2.26 2.24
N GLY A 238 -18.30 2.63 1.05
CA GLY A 238 -19.11 2.83 -0.15
C GLY A 238 -19.85 4.16 -0.18
N ASP A 239 -19.41 5.17 0.56
CA ASP A 239 -20.04 6.50 0.59
C ASP A 239 -19.64 7.40 -0.61
N GLY A 240 -18.67 6.96 -1.42
CA GLY A 240 -18.15 7.64 -2.59
C GLY A 240 -16.93 8.52 -2.34
N VAL A 241 -16.39 8.52 -1.12
CA VAL A 241 -15.21 9.28 -0.70
C VAL A 241 -14.19 8.32 -0.09
N ALA A 242 -12.92 8.50 -0.43
CA ALA A 242 -11.83 7.81 0.27
C ALA A 242 -11.18 8.78 1.26
N ASP A 243 -11.44 8.61 2.55
CA ASP A 243 -10.90 9.43 3.65
C ASP A 243 -9.92 8.62 4.52
N PRO A 244 -8.65 9.03 4.66
CA PRO A 244 -7.68 8.30 5.48
C PRO A 244 -8.06 8.24 6.97
N ASN A 245 -8.96 9.10 7.45
CA ASN A 245 -9.46 9.09 8.81
C ASN A 245 -10.64 8.13 9.05
N GLN A 246 -11.21 7.56 7.98
CA GLN A 246 -12.25 6.53 8.04
C GLN A 246 -11.59 5.15 8.09
N ILE A 247 -11.87 4.37 9.14
CA ILE A 247 -11.26 3.05 9.35
C ILE A 247 -11.59 2.02 8.26
N ASP A 248 -12.79 2.02 7.64
CA ASP A 248 -13.09 1.03 6.58
C ASP A 248 -12.26 1.31 5.33
N ASP A 249 -12.19 2.58 4.93
CA ASP A 249 -11.36 3.06 3.83
C ASP A 249 -9.89 2.71 4.08
N ALA A 250 -9.40 3.08 5.26
CA ALA A 250 -8.03 2.81 5.65
C ALA A 250 -7.72 1.30 5.69
N ALA A 251 -8.63 0.48 6.20
CA ALA A 251 -8.45 -0.98 6.23
C ALA A 251 -8.43 -1.59 4.82
N LEU A 252 -9.34 -1.19 3.93
CA LEU A 252 -9.37 -1.67 2.54
C LEU A 252 -8.13 -1.21 1.75
N SER A 253 -7.70 0.04 1.95
CA SER A 253 -6.46 0.57 1.41
C SER A 253 -5.25 -0.24 1.88
N THR A 254 -5.16 -0.56 3.18
CA THR A 254 -4.11 -1.43 3.71
C THR A 254 -4.14 -2.81 3.05
N ALA A 255 -5.33 -3.41 2.89
CA ALA A 255 -5.46 -4.73 2.27
C ALA A 255 -4.94 -4.75 0.83
N ARG A 256 -5.37 -3.78 0.00
CA ARG A 256 -4.91 -3.66 -1.40
C ARG A 256 -3.42 -3.36 -1.49
N TYR A 257 -2.90 -2.47 -0.65
CA TYR A 257 -1.48 -2.13 -0.59
C TYR A 257 -0.61 -3.36 -0.30
N LEU A 258 -1.03 -4.14 0.70
CA LEU A 258 -0.33 -5.35 1.12
C LEU A 258 -0.33 -6.41 0.01
N CYS A 259 -1.49 -6.67 -0.60
CA CYS A 259 -1.60 -7.66 -1.67
C CYS A 259 -0.77 -7.31 -2.92
N GLU A 260 -0.62 -6.03 -3.26
CA GLU A 260 0.33 -5.64 -4.33
C GLU A 260 1.79 -5.83 -3.89
N SER A 261 2.08 -5.63 -2.60
CA SER A 261 3.46 -5.61 -2.09
C SER A 261 4.07 -7.00 -1.89
N GLY A 262 3.26 -8.05 -1.83
CA GLY A 262 3.74 -9.42 -1.73
C GLY A 262 2.63 -10.46 -1.60
N GLU A 263 2.96 -11.71 -1.92
CA GLU A 263 2.06 -12.84 -1.71
C GLU A 263 1.92 -13.13 -0.21
N MET A 264 0.71 -13.08 0.35
CA MET A 264 0.46 -13.34 1.78
C MET A 264 0.35 -14.83 2.11
N THR A 265 0.55 -15.70 1.12
CA THR A 265 0.43 -17.16 1.25
C THR A 265 1.70 -17.84 1.74
N ASN A 266 2.82 -17.11 1.83
CA ASN A 266 4.09 -17.64 2.31
C ASN A 266 4.83 -16.59 3.17
N SER A 267 5.71 -17.05 4.06
CA SER A 267 6.36 -16.18 5.05
C SER A 267 7.27 -15.13 4.40
N GLU A 268 7.88 -15.44 3.25
CA GLU A 268 8.76 -14.51 2.54
C GLU A 268 7.96 -13.36 1.92
N GLY A 269 6.88 -13.67 1.20
CA GLY A 269 5.99 -12.68 0.61
C GLY A 269 5.28 -11.82 1.65
N TRP A 270 4.77 -12.43 2.73
CA TRP A 270 4.15 -11.70 3.84
C TRP A 270 5.13 -10.71 4.48
N ARG A 271 6.36 -11.16 4.80
CA ARG A 271 7.38 -10.28 5.38
C ARG A 271 7.76 -9.15 4.42
N ALA A 272 7.89 -9.44 3.13
CA ALA A 272 8.20 -8.43 2.13
C ALA A 272 7.10 -7.36 2.05
N ALA A 273 5.84 -7.75 2.12
CA ALA A 273 4.71 -6.84 2.08
C ALA A 273 4.55 -6.00 3.36
N VAL A 274 4.77 -6.58 4.54
CA VAL A 274 4.75 -5.78 5.79
C VAL A 274 5.96 -4.84 5.85
N PHE A 275 7.12 -5.27 5.36
CA PHE A 275 8.31 -4.43 5.27
C PHE A 275 8.16 -3.26 4.29
N SER A 276 7.34 -3.38 3.25
CA SER A 276 7.05 -2.24 2.35
C SER A 276 6.23 -1.16 3.07
N TYR A 277 5.36 -1.56 3.99
CA TYR A 277 4.57 -0.66 4.82
C TYR A 277 5.47 0.20 5.73
N ASN A 278 6.44 -0.44 6.39
CA ASN A 278 7.49 0.22 7.16
C ASN A 278 8.79 -0.58 7.06
N HIS A 279 9.85 0.05 6.53
CA HIS A 279 11.14 -0.57 6.22
C HIS A 279 12.01 -0.84 7.47
N ASP A 280 11.40 -1.42 8.51
CA ASP A 280 12.03 -1.83 9.75
C ASP A 280 11.68 -3.29 10.06
N ASN A 281 12.68 -4.14 10.26
CA ASN A 281 12.44 -5.54 10.58
C ASN A 281 11.87 -5.73 11.98
N ASP A 282 12.20 -4.85 12.94
CA ASP A 282 11.61 -4.91 14.28
C ASP A 282 10.09 -4.63 14.21
N TYR A 283 9.67 -3.75 13.29
CA TYR A 283 8.26 -3.54 12.96
C TYR A 283 7.63 -4.79 12.37
N VAL A 284 8.24 -5.42 11.35
CA VAL A 284 7.73 -6.66 10.74
C VAL A 284 7.55 -7.77 11.78
N ASP A 285 8.53 -7.96 12.65
CA ASP A 285 8.50 -8.97 13.71
C ASP A 285 7.41 -8.67 14.76
N LYS A 286 7.19 -7.38 15.07
CA LYS A 286 6.11 -6.93 15.95
C LYS A 286 4.74 -7.22 15.34
N ILE A 287 4.53 -6.90 14.06
CA ILE A 287 3.26 -7.19 13.37
C ILE A 287 2.99 -8.69 13.35
N ALA A 288 4.00 -9.51 13.05
CA ALA A 288 3.85 -10.97 13.04
C ALA A 288 3.44 -11.49 14.42
N THR A 289 4.06 -10.98 15.49
CA THR A 289 3.73 -11.35 16.87
C THR A 289 2.28 -10.99 17.21
N VAL A 290 1.85 -9.77 16.93
CA VAL A 290 0.48 -9.31 17.25
C VAL A 290 -0.57 -10.04 16.41
N ALA A 291 -0.30 -10.30 15.12
CA ALA A 291 -1.21 -11.05 14.26
C ALA A 291 -1.44 -12.48 14.78
N LEU A 292 -0.37 -13.15 15.23
CA LEU A 292 -0.47 -14.46 15.88
C LEU A 292 -1.24 -14.41 17.20
N GLU A 293 -1.02 -13.40 18.04
CA GLU A 293 -1.77 -13.25 19.28
C GLU A 293 -3.28 -13.12 19.02
N PHE A 294 -3.68 -12.39 17.97
CA PHE A 294 -5.09 -12.31 17.57
C PHE A 294 -5.61 -13.64 17.03
N ALA A 295 -4.85 -14.33 16.18
CA ALA A 295 -5.21 -15.64 15.64
C ALA A 295 -5.36 -16.71 16.74
N ASP A 296 -4.47 -16.73 17.73
CA ASP A 296 -4.48 -17.71 18.83
C ASP A 296 -5.58 -17.42 19.87
N SER A 297 -6.06 -16.17 19.96
CA SER A 297 -7.07 -15.78 20.95
C SER A 297 -8.49 -16.30 20.66
N ILE A 298 -8.72 -16.79 19.44
CA ILE A 298 -10.04 -17.20 18.92
C ILE A 298 -10.14 -18.71 18.64
N ASP A 299 -9.07 -19.46 18.90
CA ASP A 299 -8.97 -20.93 18.74
C ASP A 299 -9.47 -21.73 19.95
#